data_AF-A0A2D5TMH6-F1
#
_entry.id   AF-A0A2D5TMH6-F1
#
_cell.length_a   1.000
_cell.length_b   1.000
_cell.length_c   1.000
_cell.angle_alpha   90.00
_cell.angle_beta   90.00
_cell.angle_gamma   90.00
#
_symmetry.space_group_name_H-M   'P 1'
#
loop_
_entity.id
_entity.type
_entity.pdbx_description
1 polymer ?
#
loop_
_entity_poly.entity_id
_entity_poly.type
_entity_poly.pdbx_seq_one_letter_code
_entity_poly.pdbx_strand_id
1 'polypeptide(L)'
;MKTLKKILLFVGVLLAVAIVYVMLFPSQYDVSRSLKIQAPVGKVFETVNEMKTWEEWGPWHDEDSTIVVTYGEKTSGVGAYNSWTSKDGPGNMTTVQVKNNELIEQKMQFGDFEPSDVIWKFEETEDGVNVTWQMKEENAPMIFKAFAALSGGWDKMLGPMQERGLENLSNVIAEQIKLENSFSISDLKPQDYKPQNFIGYYVKMKIDHEEMTKAFMKHMPKAGEYAMKSGLKYGDFMPSAVYTNYNEEGNICEFYIGLILHKPLKAGEGMVSLNLPSGKGVMVSKFGNYGNGDEAAHQKISDYLAANNLKQRWPMWETYPNDPTLVKPQEIQTDIFYAVEEIK
;
A
#
# COMPACT_ATOMS: atom_id res chain seq x y z
N MET A 1 -52.79 -36.56 -26.78
CA MET A 1 -51.79 -37.60 -26.40
C MET A 1 -50.70 -37.81 -27.46
N LYS A 2 -51.01 -38.00 -28.76
CA LYS A 2 -49.98 -38.26 -29.79
C LYS A 2 -48.98 -37.11 -30.00
N THR A 3 -49.44 -35.86 -29.95
CA THR A 3 -48.58 -34.67 -30.09
C THR A 3 -47.67 -34.47 -28.89
N LEU A 4 -48.19 -34.62 -27.67
CA LEU A 4 -47.39 -34.56 -26.43
C LEU A 4 -46.29 -35.64 -26.41
N LYS A 5 -46.60 -36.88 -26.83
CA LYS A 5 -45.59 -37.95 -26.97
C LYS A 5 -44.50 -37.60 -27.98
N LYS A 6 -44.84 -36.98 -29.11
CA LYS A 6 -43.87 -36.53 -30.12
C LYS A 6 -42.98 -35.39 -29.60
N ILE A 7 -43.57 -34.43 -28.87
CA ILE A 7 -42.83 -33.33 -28.24
C ILE A 7 -41.86 -33.88 -27.19
N LEU A 8 -42.32 -34.75 -26.30
CA LEU A 8 -41.46 -35.38 -25.29
C LEU A 8 -40.33 -36.20 -25.92
N LEU A 9 -40.61 -36.95 -26.99
CA LEU A 9 -39.59 -37.69 -27.73
C LEU A 9 -38.56 -36.75 -28.35
N PHE A 10 -39.00 -35.66 -28.99
CA PHE A 10 -38.11 -34.66 -29.58
C PHE A 10 -37.22 -33.99 -28.53
N VAL A 11 -37.79 -33.57 -27.39
CA VAL A 11 -37.04 -33.02 -26.26
C VAL A 11 -36.04 -34.04 -25.72
N GLY A 12 -36.45 -35.32 -25.58
CA GLY A 12 -35.56 -36.39 -25.17
C GLY A 12 -34.38 -36.61 -26.12
N VAL A 13 -34.62 -36.55 -27.43
CA VAL A 13 -33.56 -36.63 -28.44
C VAL A 13 -32.61 -35.42 -28.35
N LEU A 14 -33.14 -34.21 -28.19
CA LEU A 14 -32.32 -33.01 -28.01
C LEU A 14 -31.45 -33.10 -26.75
N LEU A 15 -32.01 -33.55 -25.63
CA LEU A 15 -31.25 -33.76 -24.40
C LEU A 15 -30.16 -34.82 -24.57
N ALA A 16 -30.46 -35.92 -25.25
CA ALA A 16 -29.47 -36.96 -25.54
C ALA A 16 -28.32 -36.41 -26.40
N VAL A 17 -28.63 -35.62 -27.44
CA VAL A 17 -27.60 -34.96 -28.28
C VAL A 17 -26.77 -33.98 -27.46
N ALA A 18 -27.39 -33.19 -26.59
CA ALA A 18 -26.67 -32.25 -25.72
C ALA A 18 -25.73 -32.97 -24.74
N ILE A 19 -26.18 -34.06 -24.11
CA ILE A 19 -25.35 -34.86 -23.20
C ILE A 19 -24.15 -35.47 -23.95
N VAL A 20 -24.38 -36.04 -25.14
CA VAL A 20 -23.29 -36.59 -25.97
C VAL A 20 -22.30 -35.50 -26.36
N TYR A 21 -22.79 -34.32 -26.73
CA TYR A 21 -21.94 -33.18 -27.05
C TYR A 21 -21.05 -32.77 -25.86
N VAL A 22 -21.62 -32.64 -24.65
CA VAL A 22 -20.86 -32.32 -23.43
C VAL A 22 -19.88 -33.45 -23.06
N MET A 23 -20.25 -34.72 -23.25
CA MET A 23 -19.33 -35.84 -23.02
C MET A 23 -18.09 -35.75 -23.90
N LEU A 24 -18.26 -35.39 -25.17
CA LEU A 24 -17.18 -35.24 -26.15
C LEU A 24 -16.39 -33.92 -26.02
N PHE A 25 -16.92 -32.93 -25.29
CA PHE A 25 -16.21 -31.68 -25.06
C PHE A 25 -14.90 -31.92 -24.25
N PRO A 26 -13.80 -31.19 -24.51
CA PRO A 26 -12.54 -31.38 -23.78
C PRO A 26 -12.69 -31.15 -22.26
N SER A 27 -12.17 -32.08 -21.44
CA SER A 27 -12.07 -31.91 -19.99
C SER A 27 -10.86 -31.09 -19.56
N GLN A 28 -9.78 -31.12 -20.35
CA GLN A 28 -8.58 -30.36 -20.07
C GLN A 28 -8.74 -28.90 -20.51
N TYR A 29 -8.21 -27.97 -19.73
CA TYR A 29 -8.05 -26.58 -20.10
C TYR A 29 -6.76 -26.00 -19.53
N ASP A 30 -6.22 -25.02 -20.24
CA ASP A 30 -5.10 -24.20 -19.83
C ASP A 30 -5.38 -22.80 -20.38
N VAL A 31 -5.91 -21.91 -19.53
CA VAL A 31 -6.31 -20.56 -19.91
C VAL A 31 -5.47 -19.57 -19.13
N SER A 32 -4.83 -18.66 -19.84
CA SER A 32 -4.01 -17.62 -19.23
C SER A 32 -4.30 -16.24 -19.81
N ARG A 33 -4.08 -15.22 -18.98
CA ARG A 33 -4.09 -13.81 -19.36
C ARG A 33 -2.91 -13.11 -18.69
N SER A 34 -2.40 -12.08 -19.35
CA SER A 34 -1.30 -11.28 -18.85
C SER A 34 -1.62 -9.79 -18.96
N LEU A 35 -1.19 -9.02 -17.96
CA LEU A 35 -1.30 -7.57 -17.94
C LEU A 35 -0.02 -6.98 -17.36
N LYS A 36 0.47 -5.91 -18.00
CA LYS A 36 1.56 -5.11 -17.45
C LYS A 36 1.00 -4.10 -16.44
N ILE A 37 1.49 -4.16 -15.22
CA ILE A 37 1.12 -3.25 -14.13
C ILE A 37 2.31 -2.32 -13.84
N GLN A 38 2.07 -1.01 -13.90
CA GLN A 38 3.08 0.02 -13.60
C GLN A 38 3.26 0.19 -12.09
N ALA A 39 3.87 -0.80 -11.45
CA ALA A 39 4.16 -0.81 -10.02
C ALA A 39 5.38 -1.70 -9.73
N PRO A 40 6.06 -1.51 -8.58
CA PRO A 40 7.13 -2.41 -8.14
C PRO A 40 6.62 -3.85 -8.00
N VAL A 41 7.40 -4.83 -8.50
CA VAL A 41 7.02 -6.25 -8.46
C VAL A 41 6.63 -6.72 -7.06
N GLY A 42 7.34 -6.26 -6.02
CA GLY A 42 7.04 -6.60 -4.62
C GLY A 42 5.63 -6.21 -4.19
N LYS A 43 5.17 -5.00 -4.55
CA LYS A 43 3.82 -4.53 -4.20
C LYS A 43 2.74 -5.39 -4.87
N VAL A 44 2.93 -5.71 -6.16
CA VAL A 44 1.98 -6.52 -6.93
C VAL A 44 1.95 -7.96 -6.41
N PHE A 45 3.13 -8.54 -6.19
CA PHE A 45 3.29 -9.89 -5.66
C PHE A 45 2.67 -10.03 -4.26
N GLU A 46 2.96 -9.10 -3.34
CA GLU A 46 2.38 -9.11 -1.98
C GLU A 46 0.86 -8.97 -2.01
N THR A 47 0.34 -8.12 -2.90
CA THR A 47 -1.11 -7.96 -3.09
C THR A 47 -1.73 -9.29 -3.51
N VAL A 48 -1.21 -9.98 -4.52
CA VAL A 48 -1.75 -11.29 -4.96
C VAL A 48 -1.53 -12.39 -3.91
N ASN A 49 -0.41 -12.39 -3.21
CA ASN A 49 -0.06 -13.41 -2.22
C ASN A 49 -0.91 -13.34 -0.94
N GLU A 50 -1.39 -12.16 -0.56
CA GLU A 50 -2.29 -11.97 0.58
C GLU A 50 -3.75 -12.17 0.17
N MET A 51 -4.33 -13.30 0.56
CA MET A 51 -5.70 -13.69 0.18
C MET A 51 -6.77 -12.67 0.60
N LYS A 52 -6.53 -11.89 1.67
CA LYS A 52 -7.49 -10.86 2.12
C LYS A 52 -7.63 -9.70 1.16
N THR A 53 -6.61 -9.41 0.34
CA THR A 53 -6.70 -8.31 -0.63
C THR A 53 -7.65 -8.65 -1.78
N TRP A 54 -7.92 -9.93 -2.02
CA TRP A 54 -8.73 -10.38 -3.16
C TRP A 54 -10.19 -9.91 -3.03
N GLU A 55 -10.65 -9.53 -1.85
CA GLU A 55 -11.95 -8.86 -1.68
C GLU A 55 -12.01 -7.49 -2.39
N GLU A 56 -10.86 -6.83 -2.58
CA GLU A 56 -10.78 -5.49 -3.18
C GLU A 56 -10.73 -5.53 -4.72
N TRP A 57 -10.23 -6.62 -5.31
CA TRP A 57 -9.96 -6.70 -6.75
C TRP A 57 -10.39 -7.99 -7.43
N GLY A 58 -10.64 -9.06 -6.66
CA GLY A 58 -10.94 -10.38 -7.18
C GLY A 58 -12.24 -10.40 -8.00
N PRO A 59 -12.24 -11.02 -9.20
CA PRO A 59 -13.37 -10.88 -10.13
C PRO A 59 -14.64 -11.62 -9.68
N TRP A 60 -14.54 -12.55 -8.72
CA TRP A 60 -15.69 -13.33 -8.26
C TRP A 60 -16.67 -12.54 -7.40
N HIS A 61 -16.20 -11.59 -6.60
CA HIS A 61 -17.07 -10.75 -5.78
C HIS A 61 -17.93 -9.80 -6.64
N ASP A 62 -17.39 -9.34 -7.77
CA ASP A 62 -18.14 -8.54 -8.75
C ASP A 62 -19.27 -9.35 -9.41
N GLU A 63 -19.10 -10.67 -9.54
CA GLU A 63 -20.07 -11.56 -10.20
C GLU A 63 -21.09 -12.19 -9.23
N ASP A 64 -20.72 -12.36 -7.96
CA ASP A 64 -21.60 -12.88 -6.92
C ASP A 64 -21.44 -12.15 -5.57
N SER A 65 -22.38 -11.24 -5.30
CA SER A 65 -22.49 -10.52 -4.04
C SER A 65 -22.88 -11.41 -2.84
N THR A 66 -23.19 -12.69 -3.04
CA THR A 66 -23.49 -13.64 -1.97
C THR A 66 -22.26 -14.39 -1.45
N ILE A 67 -21.10 -14.17 -2.07
CA ILE A 67 -19.85 -14.78 -1.62
C ILE A 67 -19.51 -14.30 -0.21
N VAL A 68 -19.33 -15.26 0.70
CA VAL A 68 -18.81 -15.03 2.05
C VAL A 68 -17.51 -15.82 2.19
N VAL A 69 -16.40 -15.12 2.42
CA VAL A 69 -15.07 -15.71 2.57
C VAL A 69 -14.76 -15.95 4.05
N THR A 70 -14.14 -17.09 4.34
CA THR A 70 -13.57 -17.46 5.65
C THR A 70 -12.08 -17.73 5.46
N TYR A 71 -11.25 -17.06 6.23
CA TYR A 71 -9.79 -17.18 6.16
C TYR A 71 -9.25 -18.20 7.17
N GLY A 72 -8.22 -18.94 6.77
CA GLY A 72 -7.45 -19.78 7.68
C GLY A 72 -6.54 -18.97 8.60
N GLU A 73 -5.79 -19.67 9.46
CA GLU A 73 -4.80 -19.04 10.36
C GLU A 73 -3.71 -18.27 9.60
N LYS A 74 -3.40 -18.73 8.38
CA LYS A 74 -2.43 -18.14 7.46
C LYS A 74 -3.15 -17.67 6.20
N THR A 75 -2.90 -16.44 5.79
CA THR A 75 -3.52 -15.82 4.59
C THR A 75 -2.53 -15.38 3.53
N SER A 76 -1.23 -15.53 3.78
CA SER A 76 -0.17 -15.24 2.82
C SER A 76 0.94 -16.28 2.87
N GLY A 77 1.55 -16.58 1.72
CA GLY A 77 2.63 -17.57 1.58
C GLY A 77 2.16 -19.02 1.48
N VAL A 78 3.09 -19.97 1.45
CA VAL A 78 2.78 -21.42 1.39
C VAL A 78 1.93 -21.85 2.59
N GLY A 79 0.82 -22.55 2.33
CA GLY A 79 -0.18 -22.95 3.31
C GLY A 79 -1.22 -21.86 3.65
N ALA A 80 -1.19 -20.71 2.97
CA ALA A 80 -2.30 -19.77 3.02
C ALA A 80 -3.57 -20.43 2.52
N TYR A 81 -4.68 -20.17 3.21
CA TYR A 81 -5.96 -20.82 2.95
C TYR A 81 -7.13 -19.86 3.09
N ASN A 82 -8.09 -19.96 2.17
CA ASN A 82 -9.44 -19.44 2.36
C ASN A 82 -10.48 -20.45 1.85
N SER A 83 -11.70 -20.31 2.35
CA SER A 83 -12.87 -20.96 1.78
C SER A 83 -14.00 -19.97 1.61
N TRP A 84 -14.94 -20.26 0.73
CA TRP A 84 -16.11 -19.43 0.53
C TRP A 84 -17.39 -20.24 0.41
N THR A 85 -18.50 -19.57 0.70
CA THR A 85 -19.85 -20.01 0.33
C THR A 85 -20.44 -19.01 -0.66
N SER A 86 -21.14 -19.50 -1.68
CA SER A 86 -21.74 -18.68 -2.74
C SER A 86 -23.08 -19.27 -3.18
N LYS A 87 -23.86 -18.55 -4.00
CA LYS A 87 -25.09 -19.11 -4.61
C LYS A 87 -24.77 -20.28 -5.57
N ASP A 88 -23.56 -20.32 -6.11
CA ASP A 88 -23.08 -21.30 -7.07
C ASP A 88 -22.34 -22.48 -6.40
N GLY A 89 -22.30 -22.49 -5.06
CA GLY A 89 -21.73 -23.55 -4.23
C GLY A 89 -20.51 -23.11 -3.42
N PRO A 90 -20.05 -23.96 -2.49
CA PRO A 90 -18.86 -23.67 -1.70
C PRO A 90 -17.57 -23.94 -2.50
N GLY A 91 -16.47 -23.35 -2.06
CA GLY A 91 -15.14 -23.68 -2.57
C GLY A 91 -14.04 -23.28 -1.59
N ASN A 92 -12.81 -23.63 -1.94
CA ASN A 92 -11.62 -23.28 -1.19
C ASN A 92 -10.41 -23.06 -2.10
N MET A 93 -9.43 -22.31 -1.60
CA MET A 93 -8.15 -22.12 -2.26
C MET A 93 -7.01 -22.26 -1.25
N THR A 94 -5.95 -22.96 -1.66
CA THR A 94 -4.74 -23.16 -0.86
C THR A 94 -3.50 -22.78 -1.67
N THR A 95 -2.63 -21.95 -1.12
CA THR A 95 -1.32 -21.67 -1.72
C THR A 95 -0.35 -22.82 -1.43
N VAL A 96 0.17 -23.46 -2.48
CA VAL A 96 1.02 -24.66 -2.37
C VAL A 96 2.50 -24.37 -2.64
N GLN A 97 2.81 -23.35 -3.45
CA GLN A 97 4.17 -22.93 -3.72
C GLN A 97 4.26 -21.41 -3.84
N VAL A 98 5.38 -20.85 -3.36
CA VAL A 98 5.71 -19.44 -3.51
C VAL A 98 7.21 -19.31 -3.81
N LYS A 99 7.54 -18.57 -4.87
CA LYS A 99 8.89 -18.03 -5.13
C LYS A 99 8.77 -16.51 -5.13
N ASN A 100 9.48 -15.87 -4.20
CA ASN A 100 9.33 -14.45 -3.92
C ASN A 100 9.49 -13.60 -5.20
N ASN A 101 8.51 -12.74 -5.48
CA ASN A 101 8.46 -11.86 -6.67
C ASN A 101 8.49 -12.58 -8.03
N GLU A 102 8.32 -13.90 -8.09
CA GLU A 102 8.43 -14.67 -9.33
C GLU A 102 7.19 -15.55 -9.60
N LEU A 103 6.71 -16.28 -8.58
CA LEU A 103 5.72 -17.35 -8.77
C LEU A 103 4.86 -17.55 -7.53
N ILE A 104 3.55 -17.75 -7.74
CA ILE A 104 2.62 -18.30 -6.74
C ILE A 104 1.84 -19.43 -7.41
N GLU A 105 1.81 -20.61 -6.80
CA GLU A 105 0.96 -21.72 -7.22
C GLU A 105 -0.07 -22.02 -6.14
N GLN A 106 -1.32 -22.18 -6.55
CA GLN A 106 -2.46 -22.41 -5.68
C GLN A 106 -3.32 -23.54 -6.24
N LYS A 107 -3.99 -24.25 -5.33
CA LYS A 107 -5.02 -25.24 -5.65
C LYS A 107 -6.38 -24.64 -5.30
N MET A 108 -7.28 -24.60 -6.28
CA MET A 108 -8.63 -24.08 -6.11
C MET A 108 -9.65 -25.20 -6.35
N GLN A 109 -10.49 -25.44 -5.35
CA GLN A 109 -11.46 -26.53 -5.33
C GLN A 109 -12.88 -25.98 -5.17
N PHE A 110 -13.80 -26.44 -6.01
CA PHE A 110 -15.23 -26.17 -5.87
C PHE A 110 -15.96 -27.42 -5.38
N GLY A 111 -16.74 -27.30 -4.30
CA GLY A 111 -17.41 -28.43 -3.67
C GLY A 111 -16.46 -29.61 -3.42
N ASP A 112 -16.90 -30.81 -3.81
CA ASP A 112 -16.13 -32.05 -3.71
C ASP A 112 -15.43 -32.42 -5.04
N PHE A 113 -15.29 -31.49 -5.98
CA PHE A 113 -14.60 -31.74 -7.25
C PHE A 113 -13.08 -31.76 -7.08
N GLU A 114 -12.37 -32.27 -8.09
CA GLU A 114 -10.91 -32.21 -8.12
C GLU A 114 -10.42 -30.75 -8.17
N PRO A 115 -9.32 -30.41 -7.45
CA PRO A 115 -8.80 -29.04 -7.45
C PRO A 115 -8.06 -28.67 -8.73
N SER A 116 -8.44 -27.53 -9.30
CA SER A 116 -7.74 -26.87 -10.40
C SER A 116 -6.46 -26.16 -9.94
N ASP A 117 -5.49 -26.02 -10.84
CA ASP A 117 -4.29 -25.23 -10.66
C ASP A 117 -4.55 -23.76 -10.98
N VAL A 118 -4.14 -22.88 -10.07
CA VAL A 118 -4.09 -21.43 -10.27
C VAL A 118 -2.63 -20.99 -10.11
N ILE A 119 -2.06 -20.42 -11.16
CA ILE A 119 -0.64 -20.08 -11.23
C ILE A 119 -0.50 -18.60 -11.57
N TRP A 120 0.27 -17.89 -10.76
CA TRP A 120 0.64 -16.50 -10.98
C TRP A 120 2.12 -16.40 -11.28
N LYS A 121 2.49 -15.71 -12.36
CA LYS A 121 3.88 -15.42 -12.71
C LYS A 121 4.10 -13.92 -12.75
N PHE A 122 5.23 -13.49 -12.23
CA PHE A 122 5.62 -12.09 -12.14
C PHE A 122 6.96 -11.92 -12.84
N GLU A 123 6.96 -11.11 -13.90
CA GLU A 123 8.17 -10.83 -14.68
C GLU A 123 8.45 -9.33 -14.58
N GLU A 124 9.51 -8.95 -13.86
CA GLU A 124 9.91 -7.56 -13.73
C GLU A 124 10.34 -6.99 -15.10
N THR A 125 9.95 -5.74 -15.37
CA THR A 125 10.24 -4.98 -16.59
C THR A 125 10.82 -3.62 -16.21
N GLU A 126 11.33 -2.85 -17.17
CA GLU A 126 11.97 -1.55 -16.90
C GLU A 126 11.09 -0.54 -16.15
N ASP A 127 9.77 -0.60 -16.35
CA ASP A 127 8.77 0.37 -15.88
C ASP A 127 7.57 -0.30 -15.18
N GLY A 128 7.73 -1.54 -14.68
CA GLY A 128 6.68 -2.25 -13.95
C GLY A 128 6.86 -3.75 -13.92
N VAL A 129 5.76 -4.50 -13.82
CA VAL A 129 5.76 -5.96 -13.81
C VAL A 129 4.72 -6.50 -14.79
N ASN A 130 5.10 -7.52 -15.56
CA ASN A 130 4.16 -8.28 -16.36
C ASN A 130 3.61 -9.43 -15.49
N VAL A 131 2.31 -9.38 -15.19
CA VAL A 131 1.63 -10.37 -14.35
C VAL A 131 0.88 -11.33 -15.25
N THR A 132 1.10 -12.63 -15.08
CA THR A 132 0.33 -13.67 -15.78
C THR A 132 -0.48 -14.47 -14.80
N TRP A 133 -1.79 -14.54 -15.02
CA TRP A 133 -2.72 -15.42 -14.32
C TRP A 133 -3.08 -16.59 -15.22
N GLN A 134 -2.75 -17.81 -14.79
CA GLN A 134 -3.04 -19.05 -15.49
C GLN A 134 -3.94 -19.94 -14.63
N MET A 135 -4.94 -20.56 -15.26
CA MET A 135 -5.80 -21.58 -14.67
C MET A 135 -5.74 -22.85 -15.51
N LYS A 136 -5.47 -23.98 -14.86
CA LYS A 136 -5.29 -25.27 -15.53
C LYS A 136 -6.01 -26.40 -14.79
N GLU A 137 -6.59 -27.32 -15.56
CA GLU A 137 -7.14 -28.59 -15.07
C GLU A 137 -7.07 -29.63 -16.20
N GLU A 138 -6.87 -30.91 -15.86
CA GLU A 138 -6.85 -32.03 -16.82
C GLU A 138 -8.22 -32.75 -16.86
N ASN A 139 -8.90 -32.82 -15.71
CA ASN A 139 -10.10 -33.62 -15.50
C ASN A 139 -11.30 -32.78 -15.04
N ALA A 140 -11.65 -31.72 -15.79
CA ALA A 140 -12.74 -30.86 -15.39
C ALA A 140 -14.08 -31.62 -15.27
N PRO A 141 -14.85 -31.39 -14.18
CA PRO A 141 -16.17 -31.98 -13.96
C PRO A 141 -17.12 -31.78 -15.14
N MET A 142 -18.01 -32.77 -15.36
CA MET A 142 -19.00 -32.72 -16.45
C MET A 142 -19.87 -31.46 -16.43
N ILE A 143 -20.20 -30.96 -15.23
CA ILE A 143 -20.99 -29.74 -15.08
C ILE A 143 -20.23 -28.50 -15.59
N PHE A 144 -18.92 -28.38 -15.30
CA PHE A 144 -18.10 -27.29 -15.82
C PHE A 144 -17.86 -27.40 -17.31
N LYS A 145 -17.70 -28.62 -17.84
CA LYS A 145 -17.67 -28.86 -19.30
C LYS A 145 -18.94 -28.35 -19.98
N ALA A 146 -20.11 -28.57 -19.37
CA ALA A 146 -21.37 -28.08 -19.90
C ALA A 146 -21.41 -26.55 -19.96
N PHE A 147 -21.00 -25.88 -18.87
CA PHE A 147 -20.90 -24.42 -18.84
C PHE A 147 -19.90 -23.88 -19.88
N ALA A 148 -18.71 -24.46 -19.96
CA ALA A 148 -17.70 -24.06 -20.95
C ALA A 148 -18.21 -24.23 -22.39
N ALA A 149 -18.90 -25.34 -22.69
CA ALA A 149 -19.47 -25.59 -23.99
C ALA A 149 -20.58 -24.58 -24.35
N LEU A 150 -21.42 -24.19 -23.39
CA LEU A 150 -22.46 -23.17 -23.55
C LEU A 150 -21.87 -21.76 -23.72
N SER A 151 -20.77 -21.46 -23.03
CA SER A 151 -20.03 -20.20 -23.14
C SER A 151 -19.19 -20.10 -24.42
N GLY A 152 -19.14 -21.17 -25.23
CA GLY A 152 -18.40 -21.22 -26.50
C GLY A 152 -16.90 -21.52 -26.36
N GLY A 153 -16.49 -22.16 -25.25
CA GLY A 153 -15.12 -22.58 -24.98
C GLY A 153 -14.66 -22.27 -23.55
N TRP A 154 -13.64 -22.98 -23.07
CA TRP A 154 -12.96 -22.67 -21.80
C TRP A 154 -12.39 -21.25 -21.79
N ASP A 155 -11.77 -20.82 -22.88
CA ASP A 155 -11.20 -19.47 -23.01
C ASP A 155 -12.27 -18.38 -22.89
N LYS A 156 -13.45 -18.56 -23.52
CA LYS A 156 -14.56 -17.61 -23.42
C LYS A 156 -15.24 -17.60 -22.05
N MET A 157 -15.12 -18.70 -21.30
CA MET A 157 -15.65 -18.82 -19.95
C MET A 157 -14.72 -18.18 -18.91
N LEU A 158 -13.41 -18.41 -19.00
CA LEU A 158 -12.44 -17.99 -17.97
C LEU A 158 -11.66 -16.72 -18.34
N GLY A 159 -11.34 -16.53 -19.62
CA GLY A 159 -10.51 -15.45 -20.11
C GLY A 159 -11.03 -14.05 -19.75
N PRO A 160 -12.31 -13.72 -20.00
CA PRO A 160 -12.85 -12.41 -19.64
C PRO A 160 -12.83 -12.13 -18.13
N MET A 161 -12.98 -13.16 -17.30
CA MET A 161 -12.89 -13.04 -15.84
C MET A 161 -11.44 -12.76 -15.41
N GLN A 162 -10.46 -13.45 -16.00
CA GLN A 162 -9.04 -13.20 -15.75
C GLN A 162 -8.61 -11.80 -16.21
N GLU A 163 -9.07 -11.35 -17.38
CA GLU A 163 -8.84 -9.98 -17.88
C GLU A 163 -9.35 -8.94 -16.88
N ARG A 164 -10.62 -9.06 -16.45
CA ARG A 164 -11.21 -8.15 -15.47
C ARG A 164 -10.47 -8.17 -14.13
N GLY A 165 -10.11 -9.35 -13.63
CA GLY A 165 -9.37 -9.47 -12.37
C GLY A 165 -7.99 -8.82 -12.43
N LEU A 166 -7.27 -8.95 -13.55
CA LEU A 166 -5.99 -8.26 -13.75
C LEU A 166 -6.16 -6.74 -13.86
N GLU A 167 -7.21 -6.25 -14.54
CA GLU A 167 -7.54 -4.82 -14.60
C GLU A 167 -7.88 -4.27 -13.21
N ASN A 168 -8.72 -4.95 -12.45
CA ASN A 168 -9.07 -4.59 -11.08
C ASN A 168 -7.82 -4.53 -10.18
N LEU A 169 -6.95 -5.55 -10.27
CA LEU A 169 -5.68 -5.60 -9.53
C LEU A 169 -4.81 -4.37 -9.86
N SER A 170 -4.67 -4.05 -11.15
CA SER A 170 -3.93 -2.87 -11.60
C SER A 170 -4.52 -1.57 -11.04
N ASN A 171 -5.85 -1.44 -11.04
CA ASN A 171 -6.53 -0.24 -10.54
C ASN A 171 -6.35 -0.06 -9.03
N VAL A 172 -6.56 -1.12 -8.24
CA VAL A 172 -6.38 -1.07 -6.78
C VAL A 172 -4.93 -0.72 -6.43
N ILE A 173 -3.95 -1.31 -7.12
CA ILE A 173 -2.53 -0.98 -6.88
C ILE A 173 -2.24 0.48 -7.26
N ALA A 174 -2.75 0.97 -8.39
CA ALA A 174 -2.58 2.36 -8.80
C ALA A 174 -3.21 3.34 -7.79
N GLU A 175 -4.39 3.02 -7.26
CA GLU A 175 -5.05 3.80 -6.22
C GLU A 175 -4.25 3.79 -4.91
N GLN A 176 -3.73 2.63 -4.48
CA GLN A 176 -2.87 2.52 -3.30
C GLN A 176 -1.61 3.39 -3.45
N ILE A 177 -0.92 3.31 -4.59
CA ILE A 177 0.27 4.13 -4.87
C ILE A 177 -0.08 5.62 -4.88
N LYS A 178 -1.19 6.01 -5.52
CA LYS A 178 -1.66 7.39 -5.54
C LYS A 178 -1.94 7.90 -4.13
N LEU A 179 -2.59 7.09 -3.30
CA LEU A 179 -2.88 7.42 -1.91
C LEU A 179 -1.60 7.53 -1.09
N GLU A 180 -0.66 6.61 -1.22
CA GLU A 180 0.66 6.66 -0.55
C GLU A 180 1.47 7.91 -0.94
N ASN A 181 1.31 8.39 -2.17
CA ASN A 181 1.98 9.59 -2.69
C ASN A 181 1.19 10.90 -2.48
N SER A 182 -0.04 10.81 -1.99
CA SER A 182 -0.86 11.99 -1.75
C SER A 182 -0.39 12.75 -0.51
N PHE A 183 -0.56 14.07 -0.54
CA PHE A 183 -0.28 14.94 0.58
C PHE A 183 -1.28 16.09 0.65
N SER A 184 -1.41 16.69 1.83
CA SER A 184 -2.14 17.93 2.02
C SER A 184 -1.38 18.88 2.95
N ILE A 185 -1.61 20.18 2.80
CA ILE A 185 -0.89 21.21 3.54
C ILE A 185 -1.93 22.13 4.16
N SER A 186 -1.90 22.29 5.49
CA SER A 186 -2.82 23.15 6.22
C SER A 186 -2.70 24.61 5.79
N ASP A 187 -3.65 25.44 6.18
CA ASP A 187 -3.45 26.88 6.15
C ASP A 187 -2.25 27.27 7.02
N LEU A 188 -1.55 28.31 6.58
CA LEU A 188 -0.40 28.86 7.30
C LEU A 188 -0.91 29.64 8.51
N LYS A 189 -0.30 29.39 9.66
CA LYS A 189 -0.67 30.01 10.94
C LYS A 189 0.48 30.87 11.43
N PRO A 190 0.33 32.20 11.50
CA PRO A 190 1.20 33.03 12.31
C PRO A 190 1.09 32.59 13.76
N GLN A 191 2.21 32.35 14.41
CA GLN A 191 2.24 31.80 15.75
C GLN A 191 3.40 32.38 16.56
N ASP A 192 3.04 32.92 17.73
CA ASP A 192 4.00 33.24 18.77
C ASP A 192 4.42 31.94 19.46
N TYR A 193 5.71 31.81 19.77
CA TYR A 193 6.26 30.64 20.41
C TYR A 193 7.06 31.02 21.66
N LYS A 194 6.91 30.17 22.67
CA LYS A 194 7.63 30.29 23.93
C LYS A 194 9.03 29.70 23.79
N PRO A 195 9.95 30.00 24.72
CA PRO A 195 11.24 29.35 24.73
C PRO A 195 11.06 27.84 24.93
N GLN A 196 11.79 27.04 24.16
CA GLN A 196 11.71 25.59 24.19
C GLN A 196 13.11 25.00 24.43
N ASN A 197 13.17 23.96 25.25
CA ASN A 197 14.41 23.22 25.45
C ASN A 197 14.43 22.06 24.46
N PHE A 198 15.53 21.94 23.73
CA PHE A 198 15.76 20.86 22.79
C PHE A 198 17.00 20.07 23.22
N ILE A 199 16.98 18.76 23.02
CA ILE A 199 18.17 17.91 23.09
C ILE A 199 18.29 17.06 21.83
N GLY A 200 19.48 16.93 21.25
CA GLY A 200 19.61 16.16 20.01
C GLY A 200 21.04 15.96 19.52
N TYR A 201 21.17 15.14 18.49
CA TYR A 201 22.44 14.83 17.84
C TYR A 201 22.69 15.85 16.72
N TYR A 202 23.87 16.48 16.74
CA TYR A 202 24.29 17.37 15.66
C TYR A 202 24.68 16.57 14.42
N VAL A 203 24.20 17.02 13.27
CA VAL A 203 24.52 16.45 11.95
C VAL A 203 24.95 17.58 11.03
N LYS A 204 26.08 17.38 10.35
CA LYS A 204 26.57 18.22 9.27
C LYS A 204 26.85 17.34 8.06
N MET A 205 26.16 17.61 6.96
CA MET A 205 26.27 16.83 5.74
C MET A 205 25.97 17.69 4.51
N LYS A 206 26.17 17.11 3.32
CA LYS A 206 25.66 17.71 2.09
C LYS A 206 24.15 17.58 2.04
N ILE A 207 23.50 18.42 1.23
CA ILE A 207 22.08 18.29 0.96
C ILE A 207 21.92 17.09 0.03
N ASP A 208 21.55 15.96 0.63
CA ASP A 208 21.28 14.70 -0.03
C ASP A 208 20.14 14.03 0.74
N HIS A 209 19.00 13.87 0.08
CA HIS A 209 17.79 13.37 0.74
C HIS A 209 17.98 11.94 1.29
N GLU A 210 18.70 11.08 0.59
CA GLU A 210 18.92 9.70 1.02
C GLU A 210 19.78 9.66 2.29
N GLU A 211 20.88 10.42 2.31
CA GLU A 211 21.76 10.50 3.47
C GLU A 211 21.10 11.20 4.67
N MET A 212 20.27 12.22 4.42
CA MET A 212 19.44 12.85 5.45
C MET A 212 18.46 11.84 6.06
N THR A 213 17.73 11.06 5.23
CA THR A 213 16.84 10.01 5.71
C THR A 213 17.58 8.98 6.56
N LYS A 214 18.78 8.54 6.14
CA LYS A 214 19.64 7.65 6.94
C LYS A 214 20.02 8.26 8.30
N ALA A 215 20.34 9.55 8.34
CA ALA A 215 20.62 10.25 9.60
C ALA A 215 19.40 10.29 10.53
N PHE A 216 18.20 10.55 9.99
CA PHE A 216 16.94 10.50 10.74
C PHE A 216 16.66 9.11 11.30
N MET A 217 16.73 8.06 10.47
CA MET A 217 16.54 6.67 10.89
C MET A 217 17.52 6.24 11.98
N LYS A 218 18.75 6.78 11.97
CA LYS A 218 19.77 6.49 12.98
C LYS A 218 19.56 7.23 14.30
N HIS A 219 19.29 8.53 14.24
CA HIS A 219 19.34 9.40 15.42
C HIS A 219 17.98 9.58 16.10
N MET A 220 16.88 9.56 15.35
CA MET A 220 15.54 9.81 15.90
C MET A 220 15.07 8.72 16.88
N PRO A 221 15.15 7.42 16.53
CA PRO A 221 14.79 6.36 17.48
C PRO A 221 15.67 6.39 18.73
N LYS A 222 16.97 6.65 18.55
CA LYS A 222 17.95 6.72 19.65
C LYS A 222 17.62 7.82 20.66
N ALA A 223 17.20 9.00 20.17
CA ALA A 223 16.76 10.09 21.02
C ALA A 223 15.46 9.76 21.77
N GLY A 224 14.46 9.21 21.06
CA GLY A 224 13.19 8.78 21.66
C GLY A 224 13.39 7.71 22.74
N GLU A 225 14.18 6.67 22.45
CA GLU A 225 14.53 5.63 23.43
C GLU A 225 15.22 6.20 24.67
N TYR A 226 16.14 7.16 24.49
CA TYR A 226 16.82 7.80 25.62
C TYR A 226 15.82 8.52 26.54
N ALA A 227 14.86 9.25 25.99
CA ALA A 227 13.82 9.91 26.78
C ALA A 227 12.94 8.90 27.54
N MET A 228 12.51 7.83 26.86
CA MET A 228 11.70 6.77 27.48
C MET A 228 12.46 6.05 28.59
N LYS A 229 13.74 5.69 28.38
CA LYS A 229 14.62 5.11 29.40
C LYS A 229 14.89 6.05 30.57
N SER A 230 14.82 7.36 30.33
CA SER A 230 14.96 8.40 31.36
C SER A 230 13.65 8.69 32.11
N GLY A 231 12.58 7.93 31.86
CA GLY A 231 11.31 8.00 32.58
C GLY A 231 10.28 8.97 31.99
N LEU A 232 10.54 9.56 30.83
CA LEU A 232 9.55 10.36 30.11
C LEU A 232 8.56 9.43 29.39
N LYS A 233 7.37 9.96 29.10
CA LYS A 233 6.33 9.27 28.32
C LYS A 233 6.07 10.00 27.00
N TYR A 234 5.38 9.34 26.07
CA TYR A 234 4.81 10.04 24.91
C TYR A 234 3.99 11.25 25.37
N GLY A 235 4.21 12.40 24.71
CA GLY A 235 3.65 13.70 25.10
C GLY A 235 4.53 14.53 26.04
N ASP A 236 5.47 13.93 26.78
CA ASP A 236 6.46 14.67 27.58
C ASP A 236 7.60 15.24 26.73
N PHE A 237 7.70 14.81 25.49
CA PHE A 237 8.62 15.29 24.47
C PHE A 237 7.96 15.20 23.10
N MET A 238 8.53 15.91 22.14
CA MET A 238 8.14 15.92 20.75
C MET A 238 9.37 15.61 19.88
N PRO A 239 9.35 14.54 19.06
CA PRO A 239 10.41 14.31 18.07
C PRO A 239 10.51 15.50 17.11
N SER A 240 11.73 15.97 16.86
CA SER A 240 11.95 17.20 16.11
C SER A 240 13.32 17.25 15.44
N ALA A 241 13.40 18.03 14.37
CA ALA A 241 14.64 18.47 13.74
C ALA A 241 14.80 19.97 13.88
N VAL A 242 15.95 20.46 14.32
CA VAL A 242 16.24 21.90 14.41
C VAL A 242 17.35 22.23 13.42
N TYR A 243 17.04 23.04 12.41
CA TYR A 243 17.99 23.41 11.36
C TYR A 243 18.72 24.70 11.73
N THR A 244 20.05 24.68 11.66
CA THR A 244 20.90 25.85 11.90
C THR A 244 21.41 26.48 10.63
N ASN A 245 21.63 25.68 9.60
CA ASN A 245 22.10 26.17 8.31
C ASN A 245 21.57 25.25 7.22
N TYR A 246 20.87 25.81 6.25
CA TYR A 246 20.50 25.12 5.02
C TYR A 246 20.99 26.00 3.87
N ASN A 247 22.18 25.68 3.36
CA ASN A 247 22.84 26.45 2.33
C ASN A 247 22.88 25.65 1.03
N GLU A 248 21.95 25.96 0.13
CA GLU A 248 21.85 25.33 -1.19
C GLU A 248 23.07 25.65 -2.07
N GLU A 249 23.52 26.91 -2.11
CA GLU A 249 24.69 27.33 -2.91
C GLU A 249 25.97 26.62 -2.48
N GLY A 250 26.15 26.42 -1.17
CA GLY A 250 27.28 25.72 -0.59
C GLY A 250 27.11 24.20 -0.53
N ASN A 251 25.92 23.68 -0.86
CA ASN A 251 25.52 22.28 -0.67
C ASN A 251 25.87 21.74 0.74
N ILE A 252 25.50 22.48 1.78
CA ILE A 252 25.73 22.10 3.19
C ILE A 252 24.44 22.28 3.98
N CYS A 253 24.07 21.23 4.71
CA CYS A 253 23.00 21.23 5.68
C CYS A 253 23.57 20.93 7.09
N GLU A 254 23.24 21.78 8.04
CA GLU A 254 23.56 21.62 9.46
C GLU A 254 22.27 21.68 10.27
N PHE A 255 22.02 20.62 11.03
CA PHE A 255 20.80 20.46 11.80
C PHE A 255 21.01 19.53 12.98
N TYR A 256 20.05 19.51 13.88
CA TYR A 256 20.01 18.63 15.03
C TYR A 256 18.80 17.73 14.95
N ILE A 257 18.99 16.44 15.17
CA ILE A 257 17.91 15.44 15.22
C ILE A 257 17.71 15.04 16.68
N GLY A 258 16.53 15.31 17.23
CA GLY A 258 16.30 15.07 18.65
C GLY A 258 14.90 15.41 19.13
N LEU A 259 14.80 15.90 20.36
CA LEU A 259 13.52 16.07 21.04
C LEU A 259 13.37 17.49 21.54
N ILE A 260 12.26 18.13 21.21
CA ILE A 260 11.73 19.24 21.98
C ILE A 260 11.14 18.67 23.28
N LEU A 261 11.52 19.25 24.42
CA LEU A 261 11.18 18.74 25.74
C LEU A 261 10.02 19.54 26.36
N HIS A 262 8.95 18.85 26.74
CA HIS A 262 7.86 19.41 27.57
C HIS A 262 8.09 19.15 29.06
N LYS A 263 8.92 18.16 29.39
CA LYS A 263 9.45 17.93 30.74
C LYS A 263 10.97 18.02 30.78
N PRO A 264 11.57 18.48 31.90
CA PRO A 264 13.01 18.60 32.02
C PRO A 264 13.73 17.25 31.81
N LEU A 265 14.72 17.25 30.92
CA LEU A 265 15.64 16.15 30.69
C LEU A 265 17.00 16.73 30.28
N LYS A 266 18.10 16.20 30.84
CA LYS A 266 19.45 16.61 30.44
C LYS A 266 19.85 15.91 29.13
N ALA A 267 20.76 16.52 28.38
CA ALA A 267 21.31 15.88 27.18
C ALA A 267 22.07 14.59 27.56
N GLY A 268 21.76 13.50 26.85
CA GLY A 268 22.47 12.23 26.97
C GLY A 268 23.81 12.22 26.23
N GLU A 269 24.47 11.07 26.21
CA GLU A 269 25.74 10.90 25.52
C GLU A 269 25.62 11.20 24.01
N GLY A 270 26.51 12.08 23.53
CA GLY A 270 26.53 12.53 22.14
C GLY A 270 25.42 13.51 21.75
N MET A 271 24.50 13.82 22.66
CA MET A 271 23.48 14.85 22.46
C MET A 271 23.98 16.20 22.94
N VAL A 272 23.54 17.26 22.27
CA VAL A 272 23.66 18.64 22.77
C VAL A 272 22.33 19.10 23.32
N SER A 273 22.36 20.12 24.18
CA SER A 273 21.17 20.85 24.58
C SER A 273 21.15 22.22 23.91
N LEU A 274 20.01 22.59 23.33
CA LEU A 274 19.76 23.89 22.74
C LEU A 274 18.62 24.57 23.47
N ASN A 275 18.73 25.88 23.65
CA ASN A 275 17.64 26.72 24.08
C ASN A 275 17.09 27.45 22.85
N LEU A 276 15.91 27.03 22.38
CA LEU A 276 15.20 27.71 21.31
C LEU A 276 14.56 28.96 21.93
N PRO A 277 14.90 30.18 21.49
CA PRO A 277 14.42 31.43 22.10
C PRO A 277 12.91 31.58 21.89
N SER A 278 12.24 32.51 22.56
CA SER A 278 10.89 32.91 22.16
C SER A 278 10.90 33.79 20.91
N GLY A 279 9.73 33.95 20.29
CA GLY A 279 9.53 34.94 19.25
C GLY A 279 8.23 34.77 18.50
N LYS A 280 8.20 35.33 17.29
CA LYS A 280 7.16 35.14 16.30
C LYS A 280 7.64 34.21 15.21
N GLY A 281 6.73 33.41 14.68
CA GLY A 281 7.01 32.57 13.53
C GLY A 281 5.74 32.28 12.75
N VAL A 282 5.90 31.44 11.76
CA VAL A 282 4.81 30.89 10.97
C VAL A 282 4.95 29.38 10.96
N MET A 283 3.80 28.71 10.95
CA MET A 283 3.73 27.27 10.94
C MET A 283 2.80 26.80 9.84
N VAL A 284 3.17 25.68 9.23
CA VAL A 284 2.27 24.89 8.41
C VAL A 284 2.36 23.43 8.84
N SER A 285 1.22 22.73 8.82
CA SER A 285 1.16 21.29 9.02
C SER A 285 1.01 20.62 7.67
N LYS A 286 1.96 19.75 7.34
CA LYS A 286 1.93 18.90 6.16
C LYS A 286 1.50 17.50 6.57
N PHE A 287 0.58 16.92 5.80
CA PHE A 287 0.07 15.56 5.99
C PHE A 287 0.42 14.72 4.77
N GLY A 288 1.04 13.55 4.96
CA GLY A 288 1.54 12.69 3.89
C GLY A 288 2.92 12.12 4.22
N ASN A 289 3.29 11.02 3.54
CA ASN A 289 4.62 10.39 3.65
C ASN A 289 5.76 11.41 3.52
N TYR A 290 6.84 11.21 4.28
CA TYR A 290 8.06 12.02 4.15
C TYR A 290 8.57 12.01 2.70
N GLY A 291 9.04 13.16 2.22
CA GLY A 291 9.40 13.40 0.82
C GLY A 291 8.24 13.89 -0.05
N ASN A 292 6.99 13.56 0.27
CA ASN A 292 5.83 13.95 -0.54
C ASN A 292 5.25 15.29 -0.08
N GLY A 293 5.47 16.37 -0.82
CA GLY A 293 4.89 17.67 -0.52
C GLY A 293 5.69 18.52 0.48
N ASP A 294 6.87 18.07 0.89
CA ASP A 294 7.76 18.81 1.78
C ASP A 294 8.21 20.13 1.11
N GLU A 295 8.67 20.08 -0.14
CA GLU A 295 9.01 21.27 -0.94
C GLU A 295 7.84 22.24 -1.06
N ALA A 296 6.64 21.74 -1.35
CA ALA A 296 5.43 22.57 -1.46
C ALA A 296 5.07 23.25 -0.12
N ALA A 297 5.33 22.60 1.01
CA ALA A 297 5.10 23.17 2.33
C ALA A 297 6.11 24.29 2.65
N HIS A 298 7.40 24.08 2.34
CA HIS A 298 8.42 25.13 2.47
C HIS A 298 8.18 26.31 1.53
N GLN A 299 7.76 26.04 0.28
CA GLN A 299 7.41 27.09 -0.68
C GLN A 299 6.24 27.93 -0.17
N LYS A 300 5.19 27.31 0.38
CA LYS A 300 4.03 28.03 0.96
C LYS A 300 4.46 28.98 2.08
N ILE A 301 5.42 28.58 2.92
CA ILE A 301 6.01 29.47 3.93
C ILE A 301 6.78 30.60 3.24
N SER A 302 7.68 30.28 2.31
CA SER A 302 8.49 31.27 1.58
C SER A 302 7.65 32.36 0.90
N ASP A 303 6.57 31.98 0.21
CA ASP A 303 5.63 32.90 -0.44
C ASP A 303 4.96 33.83 0.57
N TYR A 304 4.56 33.30 1.73
CA TYR A 304 3.98 34.10 2.79
C TYR A 304 4.98 35.08 3.39
N LEU A 305 6.23 34.66 3.61
CA LEU A 305 7.30 35.52 4.12
C LEU A 305 7.53 36.70 3.16
N ALA A 306 7.66 36.43 1.86
CA ALA A 306 7.83 37.44 0.83
C ALA A 306 6.63 38.41 0.77
N ALA A 307 5.39 37.89 0.80
CA ALA A 307 4.18 38.71 0.74
C ALA A 307 3.98 39.63 1.96
N ASN A 308 4.59 39.29 3.10
CA ASN A 308 4.43 40.03 4.37
C ASN A 308 5.69 40.79 4.80
N ASN A 309 6.70 40.93 3.93
CA ASN A 309 7.99 41.56 4.26
C ASN A 309 8.64 40.96 5.52
N LEU A 310 8.53 39.64 5.66
CA LEU A 310 9.15 38.88 6.74
C LEU A 310 10.40 38.17 6.19
N LYS A 311 11.45 38.12 7.00
CA LYS A 311 12.59 37.25 6.76
C LYS A 311 12.62 36.12 7.77
N GLN A 312 13.05 34.95 7.29
CA GLN A 312 13.38 33.83 8.15
C GLN A 312 14.55 34.23 9.07
N ARG A 313 14.46 33.81 10.33
CA ARG A 313 15.57 33.83 11.28
C ARG A 313 15.69 32.48 11.96
N TRP A 314 16.81 32.26 12.64
CA TRP A 314 16.96 31.09 13.50
C TRP A 314 16.07 31.21 14.75
N PRO A 315 15.44 30.13 15.23
CA PRO A 315 15.47 28.75 14.71
C PRO A 315 14.42 28.43 13.64
N MET A 316 14.76 27.50 12.75
CA MET A 316 13.81 26.74 11.94
C MET A 316 13.75 25.32 12.49
N TRP A 317 12.55 24.76 12.65
CA TRP A 317 12.42 23.39 13.10
C TRP A 317 11.22 22.68 12.49
N GLU A 318 11.32 21.36 12.47
CA GLU A 318 10.24 20.46 12.10
C GLU A 318 9.91 19.60 13.30
N THR A 319 8.63 19.34 13.54
CA THR A 319 8.20 18.38 14.55
C THR A 319 7.37 17.27 13.92
N TYR A 320 7.44 16.07 14.50
CA TYR A 320 6.79 14.86 14.04
C TYR A 320 5.76 14.42 15.08
N PRO A 321 4.50 14.91 15.01
CA PRO A 321 3.53 14.78 16.10
C PRO A 321 2.95 13.38 16.27
N ASN A 322 2.97 12.56 15.22
CA ASN A 322 2.46 11.20 15.24
C ASN A 322 3.51 10.19 14.74
N ASP A 323 3.32 8.94 15.13
CA ASP A 323 4.17 7.83 14.70
C ASP A 323 3.68 7.33 13.32
N PRO A 324 4.52 7.40 12.27
CA PRO A 324 4.17 6.94 10.93
C PRO A 324 3.78 5.45 10.85
N THR A 325 4.17 4.64 11.84
CA THR A 325 3.81 3.22 11.91
C THR A 325 2.43 2.97 12.49
N LEU A 326 1.81 4.00 13.09
CA LEU A 326 0.52 3.91 13.77
C LEU A 326 -0.60 4.66 13.05
N VAL A 327 -0.30 5.40 11.99
CA VAL A 327 -1.25 6.21 11.23
C VAL A 327 -1.21 5.85 9.75
N LYS A 328 -2.24 6.22 8.99
CA LYS A 328 -2.22 6.01 7.55
C LYS A 328 -1.18 6.93 6.89
N PRO A 329 -0.63 6.58 5.71
CA PRO A 329 0.34 7.41 5.01
C PRO A 329 -0.09 8.88 4.82
N GLN A 330 -1.38 9.11 4.58
CA GLN A 330 -1.95 10.45 4.36
C GLN A 330 -2.13 11.25 5.66
N GLU A 331 -2.04 10.59 6.81
CA GLU A 331 -2.22 11.18 8.14
C GLU A 331 -0.88 11.48 8.82
N ILE A 332 0.25 11.00 8.28
CA ILE A 332 1.59 11.30 8.77
C ILE A 332 1.78 12.82 8.79
N GLN A 333 1.94 13.39 9.97
CA GLN A 333 1.98 14.84 10.17
C GLN A 333 3.41 15.31 10.34
N THR A 334 3.78 16.37 9.63
CA THR A 334 5.02 17.13 9.84
C THR A 334 4.65 18.59 10.02
N ASP A 335 4.91 19.13 11.21
CA ASP A 335 4.71 20.55 11.46
C ASP A 335 6.03 21.29 11.18
N ILE A 336 6.00 22.18 10.21
CA ILE A 336 7.16 22.95 9.77
C ILE A 336 7.02 24.36 10.32
N PHE A 337 8.01 24.79 11.11
CA PHE A 337 8.01 26.07 11.79
C PHE A 337 9.20 26.93 11.39
N TYR A 338 8.92 28.17 11.00
CA TYR A 338 9.93 29.17 10.68
C TYR A 338 9.81 30.32 11.67
N ALA A 339 10.86 30.55 12.46
CA ALA A 339 10.97 31.82 13.18
C ALA A 339 11.17 32.95 12.17
N VAL A 340 10.50 34.08 12.40
CA VAL A 340 10.54 35.24 11.49
C VAL A 340 10.85 36.54 12.22
N GLU A 341 11.30 37.53 11.46
CA GLU A 341 11.39 38.93 11.86
C GLU A 341 11.05 39.84 10.68
N GLU A 342 10.62 41.07 10.97
CA GLU A 342 10.30 42.06 9.94
C GLU A 342 11.58 42.53 9.21
N ILE A 343 11.48 42.71 7.90
CA ILE A 343 12.51 43.37 7.10
C ILE A 343 12.37 44.87 7.36
N LYS A 344 13.40 45.47 7.95
CA LYS A 344 13.46 46.92 8.23
C LYS A 344 13.82 47.72 6.99
#